data_AF-A0A0K8PQF7-F1
#
_entry.id   AF-A0A0K8PQF7-F1
#
_cell.length_a   1.000
_cell.length_b   1.000
_cell.length_c   1.000
_cell.angle_alpha   90.00
_cell.angle_beta   90.00
_cell.angle_gamma   90.00
#
_symmetry.space_group_name_H-M   'P 1'
#
loop_
_entity.id
_entity.type
_entity.pdbx_description
1 polymer ?
#
loop_
_entity_poly.entity_id
_entity_poly.type
_entity_poly.pdbx_seq_one_letter_code
_entity_poly.pdbx_strand_id
1 'polypeptide(L)' 'MDVPYPPEAWRDRIRARAGVGASLSPDEVERFDDALVRVLRDRFPGEVIQVPHRTWAVVATRSDD' A
#
# COMPACT_ATOMS: atom_id res chain seq x y z
N MET A 1 -2.08 -15.79 -0.89
CA MET A 1 -0.98 -15.78 -1.88
C MET A 1 -0.18 -14.52 -1.61
N ASP A 2 1.13 -14.62 -1.45
CA ASP A 2 1.97 -13.44 -1.25
C ASP A 2 2.44 -12.93 -2.61
N VAL A 3 2.53 -11.61 -2.76
CA VAL A 3 2.96 -10.95 -4.00
C VAL A 3 4.30 -10.27 -3.72
N PRO A 4 5.37 -10.64 -4.46
CA PRO A 4 6.69 -10.05 -4.28
C PRO A 4 6.76 -8.66 -4.90
N TYR A 5 7.40 -7.73 -4.21
CA TYR A 5 7.69 -6.38 -4.72
C TYR A 5 9.12 -5.95 -4.39
N PRO A 6 9.85 -5.35 -5.35
CA PRO A 6 10.95 -4.46 -5.00
C PRO A 6 10.44 -3.33 -4.09
N PRO A 7 11.22 -2.86 -3.10
CA PRO A 7 10.81 -1.78 -2.20
C PRO A 7 10.32 -0.52 -2.92
N GLU A 8 10.95 -0.16 -4.03
CA GLU A 8 10.55 0.99 -4.85
C GLU A 8 9.20 0.77 -5.53
N ALA A 9 8.99 -0.39 -6.17
CA ALA A 9 7.71 -0.71 -6.80
C ALA A 9 6.55 -0.76 -5.77
N TRP A 10 6.83 -1.18 -4.54
CA TRP A 10 5.85 -1.10 -3.46
C TRP A 10 5.53 0.35 -3.08
N ARG A 11 6.53 1.22 -2.97
CA ARG A 11 6.34 2.66 -2.72
C ARG A 11 5.50 3.33 -3.80
N ASP A 12 5.79 3.06 -5.08
CA ASP A 12 4.99 3.54 -6.21
C ASP A 12 3.52 3.16 -6.07
N ARG A 13 3.27 1.89 -5.75
CA ARG A 13 1.91 1.39 -5.52
C ARG A 13 1.21 2.09 -4.36
N ILE A 14 1.93 2.41 -3.27
CA ILE A 14 1.35 3.14 -2.14
C ILE A 14 1.05 4.60 -2.51
N ARG A 15 1.95 5.29 -3.24
CA ARG A 15 1.72 6.67 -3.72
C ARG A 15 0.49 6.76 -4.62
N ALA A 16 0.26 5.76 -5.47
CA ALA A 16 -0.90 5.70 -6.35
C ALA A 16 -2.25 5.47 -5.61
N ARG A 17 -2.26 5.19 -4.30
CA ARG A 17 -3.52 4.99 -3.56
C ARG A 17 -4.24 6.31 -3.33
N ALA A 18 -5.57 6.26 -3.36
CA ALA A 18 -6.44 7.43 -3.17
C ALA A 18 -6.12 8.21 -1.87
N GLY A 19 -5.88 7.51 -0.76
CA GLY A 19 -5.54 8.14 0.52
C GLY A 19 -4.15 8.76 0.62
N VAL A 20 -3.31 8.62 -0.42
CA VAL A 20 -1.97 9.20 -0.48
C VAL A 20 -1.92 10.20 -1.65
N GLY A 21 -1.71 9.73 -2.89
CA GLY A 21 -1.47 10.62 -4.04
C GLY A 21 -2.65 11.49 -4.47
N ALA A 22 -3.89 11.13 -4.10
CA ALA A 22 -5.07 11.95 -4.42
C ALA A 22 -5.57 12.80 -3.24
N SER A 23 -5.05 12.57 -2.02
CA SER A 23 -5.53 13.24 -0.80
C SER A 23 -4.51 14.18 -0.17
N LEU A 24 -3.22 13.94 -0.42
CA LEU A 24 -2.13 14.74 0.13
C LEU A 24 -1.58 15.72 -0.90
N SER A 25 -1.08 16.87 -0.43
CA SER A 25 -0.29 17.77 -1.28
C SER A 25 1.03 17.11 -1.72
N PRO A 26 1.71 17.62 -2.77
CA PRO A 26 2.98 17.05 -3.24
C PRO A 26 4.04 16.91 -2.14
N ASP A 27 4.23 17.94 -1.30
CA ASP A 27 5.20 17.94 -0.20
C ASP A 27 4.84 16.90 0.88
N GLU A 28 3.55 16.71 1.14
CA GLU A 28 3.07 15.69 2.08
C GLU A 28 3.25 14.28 1.52
N VAL A 29 3.10 14.08 0.21
CA VAL A 29 3.41 12.80 -0.46
C VAL A 29 4.89 12.48 -0.35
N GLU A 30 5.77 13.46 -0.58
CA GLU A 30 7.23 13.28 -0.44
C GLU A 30 7.60 12.92 1.00
N ARG A 31 7.11 13.68 1.98
CA ARG A 31 7.33 13.39 3.40
C ARG A 31 6.81 12.01 3.82
N PHE A 32 5.65 11.61 3.30
CA PHE A 32 5.08 10.28 3.52
C PHE A 32 5.99 9.19 2.94
N ASP A 33 6.46 9.37 1.71
CA ASP A 33 7.31 8.39 1.02
C ASP A 33 8.67 8.23 1.73
N ASP A 34 9.27 9.32 2.20
CA ASP A 34 10.50 9.28 3.02
C ASP A 34 10.32 8.50 4.32
N ALA A 35 9.18 8.70 4.99
CA ALA A 35 8.85 7.93 6.19
C ALA A 35 8.67 6.44 5.85
N LEU A 36 8.02 6.12 4.74
CA LEU A 36 7.86 4.75 4.27
C LEU A 36 9.21 4.12 3.93
N VAL A 37 10.13 4.83 3.29
CA VAL A 37 11.50 4.36 3.01
C VAL A 37 12.19 3.89 4.29
N ARG A 38 12.10 4.67 5.37
CA ARG A 38 12.71 4.32 6.67
C ARG A 38 12.08 3.04 7.23
N VAL A 39 10.76 2.94 7.23
CA VAL A 39 10.04 1.73 7.67
C VAL A 39 10.47 0.50 6.87
N LEU A 40 10.56 0.62 5.55
CA LEU A 40 10.94 -0.49 4.68
C LEU A 40 12.38 -0.94 4.94
N ARG A 41 13.32 0.00 5.05
CA ARG A 41 14.72 -0.30 5.37
C ARG A 41 14.88 -0.99 6.72
N ASP A 42 14.18 -0.49 7.74
CA ASP A 42 14.34 -0.97 9.11
C ASP A 42 13.65 -2.33 9.36
N ARG A 43 12.46 -2.54 8.77
CA ARG A 43 11.62 -3.71 9.07
C ARG A 43 11.61 -4.78 7.99
N PHE A 44 11.93 -4.41 6.76
CA PHE A 44 11.96 -5.32 5.62
C PHE A 44 13.30 -5.19 4.89
N PRO A 45 14.44 -5.38 5.59
CA PRO A 45 15.75 -5.27 4.98
C PRO A 45 15.90 -6.34 3.89
N GLY A 46 16.09 -5.90 2.64
CA GLY A 46 16.24 -6.78 1.49
C GLY A 46 15.72 -6.16 0.20
N GLU A 47 15.89 -6.90 -0.90
CA GLU A 47 15.50 -6.44 -2.24
C GLU A 47 14.05 -6.77 -2.60
N VAL A 48 13.36 -7.57 -1.77
CA VAL A 48 11.99 -8.02 -2.03
C VAL A 48 11.16 -7.99 -0.76
N ILE A 49 9.99 -7.35 -0.83
CA ILE A 49 8.93 -7.34 0.19
C ILE A 49 7.86 -8.36 -0.23
N GLN A 50 7.57 -9.31 0.66
CA GLN A 50 6.47 -10.27 0.47
C GLN A 50 5.19 -9.68 1.04
N VAL A 51 4.27 -9.24 0.18
CA VAL A 51 3.02 -8.62 0.60
C VAL A 51 1.87 -9.62 0.50
N PRO A 52 1.19 -9.96 1.61
CA PRO A 52 0.10 -10.93 1.57
C PRO A 52 -1.11 -10.36 0.82
N HIS A 53 -1.55 -11.07 -0.22
CA HIS A 53 -2.80 -10.77 -0.88
C HIS A 53 -3.96 -11.32 -0.03
N ARG A 54 -4.72 -10.41 0.58
CA ARG A 54 -5.90 -10.72 1.42
C ARG A 54 -7.12 -10.00 0.87
N THR A 55 -8.20 -10.74 0.69
CA THR A 55 -9.51 -10.21 0.30
C THR A 55 -10.56 -10.79 1.23
N TRP A 56 -11.62 -10.01 1.46
CA TRP A 56 -12.85 -10.49 2.07
C TRP A 56 -14.01 -9.96 1.23
N ALA A 57 -15.14 -10.65 1.26
CA ALA A 57 -16.35 -10.25 0.56
C ALA A 57 -17.58 -10.55 1.43
N VAL A 58 -18.60 -9.72 1.28
CA VAL A 58 -19.95 -9.99 1.78
C VAL A 58 -20.86 -10.13 0.58
N VAL A 59 -21.69 -11.16 0.60
CA VAL A 59 -22.77 -11.36 -0.37
C VAL A 59 -24.06 -11.06 0.36
N ALA A 60 -24.83 -10.11 -0.16
CA ALA A 60 -26.12 -9.72 0.39
C ALA A 60 -27.17 -9.69 -0.72
N THR A 61 -28.38 -10.08 -0.38
CA THR A 61 -29.57 -9.94 -1.25
C THR A 61 -30.51 -8.92 -0.61
N ARG A 62 -31.26 -8.20 -1.46
CA ARG A 62 -32.36 -7.36 -0.96
C ARG A 62 -33.41 -8.27 -0.33
N SER A 63 -33.91 -7.91 0.85
CA SER A 63 -35.07 -8.57 1.44
C SER A 63 -36.34 -8.04 0.77
N ASP A 64 -37.26 -8.93 0.44
CA ASP A 64 -38.56 -8.56 -0.09
C ASP A 64 -39.49 -8.24 1.10
N ASP A 65 -39.46 -6.98 1.56
CA ASP A 65 -40.49 -6.34 2.38
C ASP A 65 -41.22 -5.28 1.54
#